data_AF-A0A7S0R0S2-F1
#
_entry.id   AF-A0A7S0R0S2-F1
#
_cell.length_a   1.000
_cell.length_b   1.000
_cell.length_c   1.000
_cell.angle_alpha   90.00
_cell.angle_beta   90.00
_cell.angle_gamma   90.00
#
_symmetry.space_group_name_H-M   'P 1'
#
loop_
_entity.id
_entity.type
_entity.pdbx_description
1 polymer ?
#
loop_
_entity_poly.entity_id
_entity_poly.type
_entity_poly.pdbx_seq_one_letter_code
_entity_poly.pdbx_strand_id
1 'polypeptide(L)'
;HKLDISDELTAVLDKVRPHQDKIRILLNKVQQIDTQQLMRVYGALMWSLGKVLNVPEVPRVYMGSFWDQDDNTNEEWASRAHSALLEREKADLVQELGALPQSSIMRRISELVKRARAVKVHAFVIHYLRKQISGWGYLTVWNKAEKQAELIAGLDREFVMCARRYNL
;
A
#
# COMPACT_ATOMS: atom_id res chain seq x y z
N HIS A 1 4.21 15.66 25.96
CA HIS A 1 4.65 14.26 25.73
C HIS A 1 4.97 14.07 24.26
N LYS A 2 6.13 13.53 23.92
CA LYS A 2 6.52 13.22 22.53
C LYS A 2 5.83 11.90 22.17
N LEU A 3 5.06 11.88 21.09
CA LEU A 3 4.42 10.66 20.62
C LEU A 3 5.48 9.87 19.84
N ASP A 4 6.31 9.12 20.56
CA ASP A 4 7.30 8.24 19.95
C ASP A 4 6.59 6.94 19.54
N ILE A 5 6.59 6.66 18.23
CA ILE A 5 6.14 5.37 17.69
C ILE A 5 7.13 4.32 18.18
N SER A 6 6.66 3.37 19.00
CA SER A 6 7.51 2.27 19.50
C SER A 6 8.09 1.47 18.32
N ASP A 7 9.28 0.91 18.52
CA ASP A 7 9.91 -0.01 17.57
C ASP A 7 8.97 -1.20 17.23
N GLU A 8 8.13 -1.61 18.19
CA GLU A 8 7.13 -2.65 17.97
C GLU A 8 6.06 -2.23 16.95
N LEU A 9 5.57 -0.98 17.05
CA LEU A 9 4.59 -0.45 16.11
C LEU A 9 5.22 -0.29 14.72
N THR A 10 6.48 0.11 14.66
CA THR A 10 7.25 0.15 13.40
C THR A 10 7.34 -1.23 12.75
N ALA A 11 7.69 -2.27 13.52
CA ALA A 11 7.77 -3.64 13.02
C ALA A 11 6.42 -4.19 12.53
N VAL A 12 5.30 -3.79 13.17
CA VAL A 12 3.96 -4.13 12.70
C VAL A 12 3.65 -3.43 11.38
N LEU A 13 3.94 -2.13 11.28
CA LEU A 13 3.70 -1.33 10.08
C LEU A 13 4.47 -1.86 8.85
N ASP A 14 5.71 -2.31 9.05
CA ASP A 14 6.49 -2.96 7.97
C ASP A 14 5.82 -4.21 7.43
N LYS A 15 5.21 -5.03 8.31
CA LYS A 15 4.50 -6.25 7.90
C LYS A 15 3.19 -5.96 7.17
N VAL A 16 2.49 -4.87 7.50
CA VAL A 16 1.23 -4.48 6.84
C VAL A 16 1.44 -3.58 5.63
N ARG A 17 2.68 -3.15 5.34
CA ARG A 17 3.04 -2.33 4.18
C ARG A 17 2.48 -2.83 2.83
N PRO A 18 2.45 -4.14 2.51
CA PRO A 18 1.83 -4.64 1.27
C PRO A 18 0.32 -4.37 1.16
N HIS A 19 -0.32 -4.02 2.28
CA HIS A 19 -1.75 -3.73 2.40
C HIS A 19 -1.99 -2.29 2.88
N GLN A 20 -1.04 -1.39 2.63
CA GLN A 20 -1.11 0.02 3.03
C GLN A 20 -2.37 0.74 2.55
N ASP A 21 -2.93 0.33 1.40
CA ASP A 21 -4.17 0.88 0.84
C ASP A 21 -5.39 0.63 1.75
N LYS A 22 -5.30 -0.35 2.66
CA LYS A 22 -6.33 -0.72 3.63
C LYS A 22 -6.12 -0.08 4.99
N ILE A 23 -4.97 0.56 5.22
CA ILE A 23 -4.64 1.16 6.51
C ILE A 23 -5.37 2.49 6.62
N ARG A 24 -6.02 2.70 7.76
CA ARG A 24 -6.59 3.98 8.18
C ARG A 24 -6.04 4.32 9.54
N ILE A 25 -5.64 5.57 9.71
CA ILE A 25 -4.96 6.02 10.92
C ILE A 25 -5.90 6.95 11.65
N LEU A 26 -6.10 6.66 12.93
CA LEU A 26 -7.00 7.39 13.80
C LEU A 26 -6.20 8.01 14.94
N LEU A 27 -6.16 9.34 14.99
CA LEU A 27 -5.64 10.07 16.13
C LEU A 27 -6.81 10.34 17.08
N ASN A 28 -6.92 9.49 18.10
CA ASN A 28 -8.01 9.54 19.06
C ASN A 28 -7.71 10.48 20.24
N LYS A 29 -8.75 10.86 21.01
CA LYS A 29 -8.69 11.67 22.24
C LYS A 29 -8.16 13.08 22.05
N VAL A 30 -8.33 13.66 20.85
CA VAL A 30 -7.84 15.02 20.54
C VAL A 30 -8.39 16.10 21.49
N GLN A 31 -9.57 15.88 22.05
CA GLN A 31 -10.22 16.79 23.01
C GLN A 31 -9.52 16.88 24.38
N GLN A 32 -8.59 15.97 24.69
CA GLN A 32 -7.85 15.98 25.97
C GLN A 32 -6.60 16.89 25.94
N ILE A 33 -6.21 17.37 24.75
CA ILE A 33 -5.01 18.19 24.54
C ILE A 33 -5.39 19.51 23.86
N ASP A 34 -4.60 20.55 24.08
CA ASP A 34 -4.80 21.84 23.39
C ASP A 34 -4.44 21.75 21.89
N THR A 35 -4.87 22.73 21.09
CA THR A 35 -4.61 22.74 19.63
C THR A 35 -3.12 22.76 19.30
N GLN A 36 -2.27 23.44 20.08
CA GLN A 36 -0.83 23.51 19.81
C GLN A 36 -0.15 22.15 20.00
N GLN A 37 -0.50 21.44 21.06
CA GLN A 37 -0.05 20.10 21.37
C GLN A 37 -0.57 19.11 20.32
N LEU A 38 -1.83 19.24 19.91
CA LEU A 38 -2.38 18.42 18.83
C LEU A 38 -1.55 18.56 17.54
N MET A 39 -1.23 19.78 17.12
CA MET A 39 -0.41 20.01 15.93
C MET A 39 1.00 19.43 16.06
N ARG A 40 1.61 19.52 17.25
CA ARG A 40 2.92 18.90 17.53
C ARG A 40 2.86 17.38 17.46
N VAL A 41 1.82 16.77 18.03
CA VAL A 41 1.60 15.32 18.02
C VAL A 41 1.33 14.83 16.60
N TYR A 42 0.47 15.53 15.86
CA TYR A 42 0.17 15.24 14.47
C TYR A 42 1.42 15.30 13.59
N GLY A 43 2.23 16.36 13.74
CA GLY A 43 3.51 16.47 13.03
C GLY A 43 4.48 15.33 13.34
N ALA A 44 4.63 14.95 14.62
CA ALA A 44 5.48 13.85 15.04
C ALA A 44 5.00 12.48 14.49
N LEU A 45 3.68 12.27 14.46
CA LEU A 45 3.05 11.09 13.87
C LEU A 45 3.33 11.01 12.37
N MET A 46 3.06 12.08 11.63
CA MET A 46 3.26 12.15 10.18
C MET A 46 4.73 11.94 9.80
N TRP A 47 5.66 12.53 10.54
CA TRP A 47 7.09 12.32 10.34
C TRP A 47 7.48 10.84 10.49
N SER A 48 7.02 10.22 11.57
CA SER A 48 7.32 8.82 11.87
C SER A 48 6.70 7.88 10.82
N LEU A 49 5.44 8.13 10.42
CA LEU A 49 4.78 7.36 9.35
C LEU A 49 5.49 7.49 8.01
N GLY A 50 5.97 8.69 7.66
CA GLY A 50 6.74 8.91 6.44
C GLY A 50 8.02 8.08 6.40
N LYS A 51 8.73 7.98 7.53
CA LYS A 51 9.94 7.16 7.65
C LYS A 51 9.66 5.66 7.47
N VAL A 52 8.54 5.16 8.02
CA VAL A 52 8.23 3.72 8.06
C VAL A 52 7.53 3.24 6.78
N LEU A 53 6.52 3.97 6.29
CA LEU A 53 5.72 3.51 5.16
C LEU A 53 6.47 3.61 3.82
N ASN A 54 7.44 4.54 3.70
CA ASN A 54 8.25 4.76 2.50
C ASN A 54 7.37 4.78 1.23
N VAL A 55 6.36 5.65 1.28
CA VAL A 55 5.38 5.93 0.22
C VAL A 55 5.43 7.41 -0.13
N PRO A 56 5.13 7.78 -1.39
CA PRO A 56 5.10 9.18 -1.80
C PRO A 56 3.96 9.96 -1.11
N GLU A 57 2.87 9.29 -0.73
CA GLU A 57 1.70 9.90 -0.08
C GLU A 57 1.37 9.15 1.21
N VAL A 58 1.41 9.85 2.34
CA VAL A 58 1.06 9.29 3.65
C VAL A 58 -0.47 9.13 3.74
N PRO A 59 -1.00 8.01 4.26
CA PRO A 59 -2.44 7.81 4.44
C PRO A 59 -3.09 8.95 5.25
N ARG A 60 -4.35 9.27 4.92
CA ARG A 60 -5.14 10.24 5.69
C ARG A 60 -5.23 9.80 7.16
N VAL A 61 -4.97 10.74 8.05
CA VAL A 61 -5.13 10.59 9.50
C VAL A 61 -6.43 11.28 9.89
N TYR A 62 -7.35 10.53 10.49
CA TYR A 62 -8.61 11.05 11.02
C TYR A 62 -8.40 11.49 12.45
N MET A 63 -8.82 12.71 12.77
CA MET A 63 -8.68 13.28 14.11
C MET A 63 -10.04 13.31 14.79
N GLY A 64 -10.13 12.79 16.01
CA GLY A 64 -11.40 12.78 16.72
C GLY A 64 -11.31 12.27 18.13
N SER A 65 -12.45 12.28 18.79
CA SER A 65 -12.65 11.51 20.01
C SER A 65 -13.85 10.60 19.81
N PHE A 66 -13.60 9.29 19.88
CA PHE A 66 -14.55 8.24 19.55
C PHE A 66 -15.06 7.55 20.82
N TRP A 67 -15.44 8.33 21.83
CA TRP A 67 -16.14 7.84 23.01
C TRP A 67 -17.32 8.75 23.34
N ASP A 68 -18.26 8.25 24.14
CA ASP A 68 -19.50 8.96 24.49
C ASP A 68 -19.41 9.76 25.80
N GLN A 69 -18.29 9.64 26.52
CA GLN A 69 -18.11 10.37 27.78
C GLN A 69 -17.55 11.78 27.49
N ASP A 70 -17.71 12.73 28.40
CA ASP A 70 -17.15 14.08 28.26
C ASP A 70 -15.96 14.31 29.22
N ASP A 71 -15.54 13.26 29.91
CA ASP A 71 -14.54 13.37 30.97
C ASP A 71 -13.18 13.82 30.40
N ASN A 72 -12.69 14.94 30.94
CA ASN A 72 -11.43 15.62 30.60
C ASN A 72 -11.38 16.29 29.22
N THR A 73 -12.52 16.76 28.70
CA THR A 73 -12.52 17.68 27.56
C THR A 73 -11.89 19.02 27.96
N ASN A 74 -10.82 19.41 27.28
CA ASN A 74 -10.19 20.70 27.46
C ASN A 74 -11.17 21.82 27.04
N GLU A 75 -11.27 22.88 27.84
CA GLU A 75 -12.20 24.01 27.65
C GLU A 75 -12.11 24.63 26.24
N GLU A 76 -10.93 24.58 25.61
CA GLU A 76 -10.73 25.03 24.23
C GLU A 76 -11.68 24.32 23.24
N TRP A 77 -11.93 23.02 23.44
CA TRP A 77 -12.76 22.18 22.56
C TRP A 77 -14.26 22.30 22.83
N ALA A 78 -14.67 22.94 23.93
CA ALA A 78 -16.07 23.22 24.24
C ALA A 78 -16.68 24.26 23.29
N SER A 79 -15.86 24.97 22.50
CA SER A 79 -16.33 25.87 21.46
C SER A 79 -17.07 25.10 20.35
N ARG A 80 -18.22 25.64 19.92
CA ARG A 80 -19.02 25.11 18.81
C ARG A 80 -18.21 24.91 17.53
N ALA A 81 -17.22 25.77 17.27
CA ALA A 81 -16.38 25.67 16.08
C ALA A 81 -15.51 24.40 16.08
N HIS A 82 -14.88 24.09 17.22
CA HIS A 82 -14.04 22.91 17.39
C HIS A 82 -14.86 21.63 17.40
N SER A 83 -16.02 21.65 18.08
CA SER A 83 -16.98 20.53 18.04
C SER A 83 -17.45 20.23 16.61
N ALA A 84 -17.77 21.26 15.82
CA ALA A 84 -18.18 21.09 14.42
C ALA A 84 -17.06 20.54 13.53
N LEU A 85 -15.80 20.88 13.82
CA LEU A 85 -14.65 20.31 13.11
C LEU A 85 -14.53 18.81 13.39
N LEU A 86 -14.57 18.41 14.67
CA LEU A 86 -14.49 17.00 15.05
C LEU A 86 -15.65 16.18 14.47
N GLU A 87 -16.85 16.76 14.43
CA GLU A 87 -18.01 16.09 13.85
C GLU A 87 -17.87 15.90 12.33
N ARG A 88 -17.26 16.86 11.63
CA ARG A 88 -16.92 16.69 10.21
C ARG A 88 -15.88 15.59 10.00
N GLU A 89 -14.83 15.54 10.81
CA GLU A 89 -13.81 14.47 10.73
C GLU A 89 -14.42 13.08 11.02
N LYS A 90 -15.35 12.99 11.99
CA LYS A 90 -16.13 11.77 12.25
C LYS A 90 -17.02 11.39 11.06
N ALA A 91 -17.74 12.36 10.48
CA ALA A 91 -18.60 12.13 9.33
C ALA A 91 -17.80 11.64 8.12
N ASP A 92 -16.64 12.24 7.85
CA ASP A 92 -15.72 11.81 6.79
C ASP A 92 -15.25 10.36 7.02
N LEU A 93 -14.89 10.00 8.25
CA LEU A 93 -14.51 8.62 8.59
C LEU A 93 -15.68 7.65 8.35
N VAL A 94 -16.89 7.99 8.80
CA VAL A 94 -18.08 7.14 8.62
C VAL A 94 -18.43 6.99 7.14
N GLN A 95 -18.34 8.07 6.36
CA GLN A 95 -18.56 8.03 4.92
C GLN A 95 -17.54 7.10 4.25
N GLU A 96 -16.25 7.20 4.62
CA GLU A 96 -15.23 6.31 4.08
C GLU A 96 -15.49 4.85 4.46
N LEU A 97 -15.82 4.58 5.73
CA LEU A 97 -16.19 3.25 6.21
C LEU A 97 -17.38 2.68 5.42
N GLY A 98 -18.39 3.50 5.15
CA GLY A 98 -19.55 3.15 4.32
C GLY A 98 -19.19 2.86 2.85
N ALA A 99 -18.16 3.52 2.32
CA ALA A 99 -17.66 3.29 0.96
C ALA A 99 -16.72 2.07 0.83
N LEU A 100 -16.23 1.51 1.93
CA LEU A 100 -15.30 0.36 1.93
C LEU A 100 -15.76 -0.84 1.10
N PRO A 101 -17.05 -1.26 1.12
CA PRO A 101 -17.49 -2.40 0.32
C PRO A 101 -17.27 -2.17 -1.17
N GLN A 102 -17.60 -0.98 -1.67
CA GLN A 102 -17.43 -0.64 -3.09
C GLN A 102 -15.95 -0.50 -3.47
N SER A 103 -15.15 0.17 -2.64
CA SER A 103 -13.71 0.30 -2.89
C SER A 103 -12.99 -1.06 -2.86
N SER A 104 -13.47 -2.01 -2.05
CA SER A 104 -12.95 -3.38 -2.01
C SER A 104 -13.17 -4.14 -3.33
N ILE A 105 -14.30 -3.92 -4.00
CA ILE A 105 -14.59 -4.52 -5.31
C ILE A 105 -13.66 -3.95 -6.37
N MET A 106 -13.52 -2.62 -6.41
CA MET A 106 -12.62 -1.97 -7.36
C MET A 106 -11.16 -2.41 -7.16
N ARG A 107 -10.75 -2.61 -5.92
CA ARG A 107 -9.44 -3.18 -5.60
C ARG A 107 -9.29 -4.60 -6.11
N ARG A 108 -10.28 -5.47 -5.88
CA ARG A 108 -10.27 -6.86 -6.40
C ARG A 108 -10.14 -6.90 -7.91
N ILE A 109 -10.85 -6.02 -8.62
CA ILE A 109 -10.71 -5.86 -10.08
C ILE A 109 -9.27 -5.45 -10.43
N SER A 110 -8.71 -4.48 -9.71
CA SER A 110 -7.33 -4.02 -9.94
C SER A 110 -6.28 -5.12 -9.70
N GLU A 111 -6.45 -5.90 -8.63
CA GLU A 111 -5.60 -7.08 -8.34
C GLU A 111 -5.75 -8.14 -9.44
N LEU A 112 -6.96 -8.39 -9.93
CA LEU A 112 -7.21 -9.30 -11.04
C LEU A 112 -6.53 -8.83 -12.33
N VAL A 113 -6.60 -7.53 -12.65
CA VAL A 113 -5.92 -6.95 -13.82
C VAL A 113 -4.40 -7.09 -13.71
N LYS A 114 -3.83 -6.80 -12.53
CA LYS A 114 -2.39 -7.01 -12.26
C LYS A 114 -2.00 -8.48 -12.47
N ARG A 115 -2.80 -9.40 -11.93
CA ARG A 115 -2.57 -10.85 -12.08
C ARG A 115 -2.72 -11.32 -13.53
N ALA A 116 -3.74 -10.86 -14.25
CA ALA A 116 -3.94 -11.18 -15.66
C ALA A 116 -2.77 -10.70 -16.52
N ARG A 117 -2.23 -9.49 -16.23
CA ARG A 117 -1.02 -8.98 -16.88
C ARG A 117 0.18 -9.87 -16.59
N ALA A 118 0.39 -10.25 -15.33
CA ALA A 118 1.49 -11.15 -14.95
C ALA A 118 1.41 -12.52 -15.64
N VAL A 119 0.21 -13.10 -15.71
CA VAL A 119 -0.04 -14.37 -16.43
C VAL A 119 0.24 -14.22 -17.92
N LYS A 120 -0.22 -13.12 -18.55
CA LYS A 120 0.05 -12.82 -19.96
C LYS A 120 1.56 -12.72 -20.25
N VAL A 121 2.29 -11.97 -19.42
CA VAL A 121 3.75 -11.84 -19.52
C VAL A 121 4.43 -13.21 -19.37
N HIS A 122 4.04 -13.99 -18.36
CA HIS A 122 4.59 -15.31 -18.11
C HIS A 122 4.35 -16.27 -19.30
N ALA A 123 3.13 -16.28 -19.86
CA ALA A 123 2.80 -17.08 -21.03
C ALA A 123 3.67 -16.70 -22.24
N PHE A 124 3.90 -15.41 -22.49
CA PHE A 124 4.77 -14.96 -23.58
C PHE A 124 6.24 -15.32 -23.37
N VAL A 125 6.75 -15.19 -22.14
CA VAL A 125 8.12 -15.61 -21.79
C VAL A 125 8.30 -17.10 -22.07
N ILE A 126 7.38 -17.96 -21.58
CA ILE A 126 7.47 -19.40 -21.81
C ILE A 126 7.36 -19.74 -23.29
N HIS A 127 6.43 -19.11 -24.01
CA HIS A 127 6.31 -19.30 -25.46
C HIS A 127 7.59 -18.88 -26.20
N TYR A 128 8.17 -17.74 -25.85
CA TYR A 128 9.41 -17.22 -26.42
C TYR A 128 10.58 -18.19 -26.21
N LEU A 129 10.81 -18.61 -24.96
CA LEU A 129 11.89 -19.54 -24.62
C LEU A 129 11.70 -20.90 -25.30
N ARG A 130 10.47 -21.42 -25.33
CA ARG A 130 10.17 -22.68 -26.03
C ARG A 130 10.50 -22.59 -27.51
N LYS A 131 10.20 -21.45 -28.16
CA LYS A 131 10.54 -21.21 -29.57
C LYS A 131 12.05 -21.14 -29.79
N GLN A 132 12.82 -20.58 -28.87
CA GLN A 132 14.29 -20.59 -28.95
C GLN A 132 14.87 -22.00 -28.84
N ILE A 133 14.27 -22.85 -27.99
CA ILE A 133 14.67 -24.26 -27.84
C ILE A 133 14.26 -25.09 -29.07
N SER A 134 13.08 -24.84 -29.65
CA SER A 134 12.55 -25.63 -30.79
C SER A 134 12.95 -25.12 -32.18
N GLY A 135 13.34 -23.85 -32.31
CA GLY A 135 13.67 -23.20 -33.58
C GLY A 135 14.97 -23.67 -34.20
N TRP A 136 15.84 -24.33 -33.42
CA TRP A 136 17.07 -24.94 -33.92
C TRP A 136 16.78 -26.37 -34.44
N GLY A 137 15.99 -26.45 -35.51
CA GLY A 137 15.31 -27.64 -36.02
C GLY A 137 16.13 -28.86 -36.45
N TYR A 138 17.41 -28.99 -36.10
CA TYR A 138 18.26 -30.13 -36.48
C TYR A 138 19.12 -30.73 -35.34
N LEU A 139 19.15 -30.11 -34.15
CA LEU A 139 20.04 -30.53 -33.02
C LEU A 139 19.29 -30.95 -31.73
N THR A 140 17.97 -31.04 -31.77
CA THR A 140 17.08 -31.00 -30.58
C THR A 140 16.95 -32.30 -29.78
N VAL A 141 17.66 -33.38 -30.13
CA VAL A 141 17.68 -34.60 -29.29
C VAL A 141 18.90 -34.63 -28.37
N TRP A 142 20.02 -34.00 -28.73
CA TRP A 142 21.29 -34.16 -28.01
C TRP A 142 21.63 -33.02 -27.03
N ASN A 143 21.25 -31.75 -27.30
CA ASN A 143 21.73 -30.60 -26.48
C ASN A 143 20.62 -29.70 -25.87
N LYS A 144 19.41 -30.21 -25.62
CA LYS A 144 18.32 -29.42 -25.01
C LYS A 144 18.66 -28.83 -23.64
N ALA A 145 19.31 -29.64 -22.79
CA ALA A 145 19.68 -29.23 -21.43
C ALA A 145 20.70 -28.09 -21.44
N GLU A 146 21.67 -28.16 -22.35
CA GLU A 146 22.70 -27.13 -22.53
C GLU A 146 22.08 -25.81 -23.01
N LYS A 147 21.18 -25.86 -24.01
CA LYS A 147 20.49 -24.65 -24.48
C LYS A 147 19.58 -24.05 -23.42
N GLN A 148 18.91 -24.88 -22.63
CA GLN A 148 18.13 -24.41 -21.48
C GLN A 148 19.02 -23.71 -20.45
N ALA A 149 20.19 -24.28 -20.13
CA ALA A 149 21.14 -23.65 -19.21
C ALA A 149 21.66 -22.30 -19.75
N GLU A 150 21.97 -22.21 -21.05
CA GLU A 150 22.38 -20.97 -21.71
C GLU A 150 21.28 -19.88 -21.62
N LEU A 151 20.02 -20.25 -21.90
CA LEU A 151 18.89 -19.33 -21.84
C LEU A 151 18.59 -18.87 -20.42
N ILE A 152 18.74 -19.75 -19.42
CA ILE A 152 18.59 -19.38 -18.00
C ILE A 152 19.72 -18.47 -17.56
N ALA A 153 20.96 -18.71 -18.00
CA ALA A 153 22.10 -17.85 -17.69
C ALA A 153 21.97 -16.44 -18.30
N GLY A 154 21.23 -16.30 -19.41
CA GLY A 154 20.98 -15.03 -20.10
C GLY A 154 19.58 -14.45 -19.91
N LEU A 155 18.81 -14.89 -18.89
CA LEU A 155 17.38 -14.65 -18.80
C LEU A 155 16.98 -13.17 -18.85
N ASP A 156 17.78 -12.28 -18.26
CA ASP A 156 17.55 -10.83 -18.24
C ASP A 156 17.48 -10.25 -19.67
N ARG A 157 18.41 -10.67 -20.52
CA ARG A 157 18.45 -10.28 -21.94
C ARG A 157 17.26 -10.86 -22.69
N GLU A 158 16.94 -12.13 -22.43
CA GLU A 158 15.81 -12.80 -23.07
C GLU A 158 14.47 -12.16 -22.69
N PHE A 159 14.32 -11.65 -21.46
CA PHE A 159 13.15 -10.87 -21.05
C PHE A 159 13.01 -9.57 -21.84
N VAL A 160 14.09 -8.82 -22.02
CA VAL A 160 14.07 -7.59 -22.84
C VAL A 160 13.72 -7.91 -24.30
N MET A 161 14.28 -8.98 -24.86
CA MET A 161 13.98 -9.40 -26.23
C MET A 161 12.51 -9.87 -26.38
N CYS A 162 12.00 -10.60 -25.40
CA CYS A 162 10.60 -11.01 -25.35
C CYS A 162 9.66 -9.80 -25.25
N ALA A 163 9.98 -8.82 -24.37
CA ALA A 163 9.19 -7.61 -24.21
C ALA A 163 9.12 -6.80 -25.52
N ARG A 164 10.25 -6.61 -26.19
CA ARG A 164 10.30 -5.96 -27.51
C ARG A 164 9.49 -6.70 -28.57
N ARG A 165 9.54 -8.04 -28.57
CA ARG A 165 8.82 -8.87 -29.56
C ARG A 165 7.30 -8.83 -29.40
N TYR A 166 6.81 -8.81 -28.17
CA TYR A 166 5.37 -8.86 -27.86
C TYR A 166 4.79 -7.50 -27.45
N ASN A 167 5.58 -6.44 -27.49
CA ASN A 167 5.22 -5.08 -27.09
C ASN A 167 4.60 -5.04 -25.68
N LEU A 168 5.32 -5.64 -24.72
CA LEU A 168 4.93 -5.74 -23.31
C LEU A 168 5.43 -4.56 -22.48
#